data_AF-A0AAN5BZF1-F1
#
_entry.id   AF-A0AAN5BZF1-F1
#
_cell.length_a   1.000
_cell.length_b   1.000
_cell.length_c   1.000
_cell.angle_alpha   90.00
_cell.angle_beta   90.00
_cell.angle_gamma   90.00
#
_symmetry.space_group_name_H-M   'P 1'
#
loop_
_entity.id
_entity.type
_entity.pdbx_description
1 polymer ?
#
loop_
_entity_poly.entity_id
_entity_poly.type
_entity_poly.pdbx_seq_one_letter_code
_entity_poly.pdbx_strand_id
1 'polypeptide(L)'
;MLFLNATREMSTPKDQVACMFRAMETLQRFLPMRPRQGDPTNKYNAEFLNQMNAMDLFTDNDTLFERLVENARFRDMGRPLGLEMKTENSIVAKWPMRLGGNPTQHEFEMAFWSGHTGCERYVEWHRVV
;
A
#
# COMPACT_ATOMS: atom_id res chain seq x y z
N MET A 1 7.61 -15.49 -0.02
CA MET A 1 8.46 -14.54 0.75
C MET A 1 7.64 -13.28 1.03
N LEU A 2 7.67 -12.76 2.26
CA LEU A 2 6.92 -11.56 2.65
C LEU A 2 7.86 -10.37 2.77
N PHE A 3 7.46 -9.23 2.20
CA PHE A 3 8.10 -7.94 2.39
C PHE A 3 7.13 -6.99 3.07
N LEU A 4 7.49 -6.50 4.26
CA LEU A 4 6.65 -5.60 5.05
C LEU A 4 6.83 -4.13 4.67
N ASN A 5 8.07 -3.72 4.40
CA ASN A 5 8.42 -2.29 4.25
C ASN A 5 8.99 -1.92 2.88
N ALA A 6 9.08 -2.87 1.94
CA ALA A 6 9.72 -2.69 0.64
C ALA A 6 9.22 -1.45 -0.11
N THR A 7 7.90 -1.23 -0.17
CA THR A 7 7.35 -0.08 -0.89
C THR A 7 7.61 1.23 -0.15
N ARG A 8 7.60 1.23 1.18
CA ARG A 8 7.92 2.42 2.00
C ARG A 8 9.38 2.84 1.81
N GLU A 9 10.30 1.87 1.77
CA GLU A 9 11.72 2.12 1.53
C GLU A 9 11.99 2.64 0.11
N MET A 10 11.21 2.21 -0.87
CA MET A 10 11.30 2.69 -2.24
C MET A 10 10.57 4.01 -2.50
N SER A 11 9.75 4.47 -1.57
CA SER A 11 8.93 5.68 -1.71
C SER A 11 9.77 6.95 -1.67
N THR A 12 9.51 7.86 -2.60
CA THR A 12 10.13 9.19 -2.62
C THR A 12 9.17 10.26 -2.12
N PRO A 13 9.64 11.46 -1.75
CA PRO A 13 8.75 12.58 -1.41
C PRO A 13 7.74 12.91 -2.52
N LYS A 14 8.14 12.74 -3.80
CA LYS A 14 7.24 12.93 -4.94
C LYS A 14 6.11 11.90 -4.95
N ASP A 15 6.43 10.64 -4.65
CA ASP A 15 5.43 9.57 -4.57
C ASP A 15 4.44 9.80 -3.43
N GLN A 16 4.92 10.27 -2.28
CA GLN A 16 4.07 10.62 -1.12
C GLN A 16 3.10 11.75 -1.43
N VAL A 17 3.58 12.83 -2.07
CA VAL A 17 2.73 13.95 -2.50
C VAL A 17 1.68 13.48 -3.52
N ALA A 18 2.08 12.66 -4.50
CA ALA A 18 1.14 12.11 -5.48
C ALA A 18 0.09 11.19 -4.82
N CYS A 19 0.50 10.39 -3.84
CA CYS A 19 -0.41 9.54 -3.05
C CYS A 19 -1.43 10.40 -2.29
N MET A 20 -0.97 11.44 -1.60
CA MET A 20 -1.85 12.37 -0.87
C MET A 20 -2.93 12.95 -1.79
N PHE A 21 -2.56 13.47 -2.97
CA PHE A 21 -3.53 14.04 -3.90
C PHE A 21 -4.57 13.01 -4.39
N ARG A 22 -4.15 11.77 -4.69
CA ARG A 22 -5.06 10.70 -5.13
C ARG A 22 -5.98 10.20 -4.01
N ALA A 23 -5.43 10.06 -2.80
CA ALA A 23 -6.15 9.50 -1.66
C ALA A 23 -7.18 10.48 -1.10
N MET A 24 -6.92 11.79 -1.13
CA MET A 24 -7.71 12.78 -0.41
C MET A 24 -9.21 12.78 -0.79
N GLU A 25 -9.54 12.69 -2.08
CA GLU A 25 -10.94 12.62 -2.53
C GLU A 25 -11.63 11.35 -2.01
N THR A 26 -10.93 10.23 -2.08
CA THR A 26 -11.43 8.93 -1.63
C THR A 26 -11.58 8.88 -0.12
N LEU A 27 -10.65 9.48 0.63
CA LEU A 27 -10.67 9.55 2.08
C LEU A 27 -11.77 10.45 2.62
N GLN A 28 -12.11 11.54 1.93
CA GLN A 28 -13.25 12.37 2.33
C GLN A 28 -14.57 11.59 2.31
N ARG A 29 -14.69 10.59 1.43
CA ARG A 29 -15.85 9.69 1.38
C ARG A 29 -15.90 8.76 2.61
N PHE A 30 -14.78 8.19 3.02
CA PHE A 30 -14.74 7.17 4.09
C PHE A 30 -14.56 7.73 5.50
N LEU A 31 -13.80 8.82 5.63
CA LEU A 31 -13.47 9.51 6.87
C LEU A 31 -13.77 11.01 6.71
N PRO A 32 -15.04 11.42 6.60
CA PRO A 32 -15.38 12.84 6.43
C PRO A 32 -14.91 13.66 7.64
N MET A 33 -14.24 14.78 7.39
CA MET A 33 -13.90 15.73 8.44
C MET A 33 -15.18 16.41 8.92
N ARG A 34 -15.55 16.17 10.18
CA ARG A 34 -16.73 16.79 10.77
C ARG A 34 -16.32 18.14 11.32
N PRO A 35 -16.97 19.24 10.90
CA PRO A 35 -16.59 20.61 11.30
C PRO A 35 -16.82 20.93 12.79
N ARG A 36 -17.12 19.94 13.64
CA ARG A 36 -17.66 20.14 15.00
C ARG A 36 -16.68 19.86 16.15
N GLN A 37 -15.42 19.52 15.91
CA GLN A 37 -14.53 19.08 17.00
C GLN A 37 -13.11 19.70 17.05
N GLY A 38 -12.83 20.80 16.34
CA GLY A 38 -11.59 21.53 16.61
C GLY A 38 -11.21 22.60 15.59
N ASP A 39 -10.20 23.37 15.95
CA ASP A 39 -9.48 24.29 15.08
C ASP A 39 -8.98 23.56 13.82
N PRO A 40 -9.36 23.99 12.60
CA PRO A 40 -8.91 23.37 11.35
C PRO A 40 -7.39 23.47 11.13
N THR A 41 -6.69 24.28 11.93
CA THR A 41 -5.23 24.37 11.94
C THR A 41 -4.57 23.43 12.96
N ASN A 42 -5.36 22.73 13.78
CA ASN A 42 -4.86 21.78 14.76
C ASN A 42 -4.38 20.49 14.09
N LYS A 43 -3.07 20.42 13.84
CA LYS A 43 -2.37 19.23 13.34
C LYS A 43 -2.50 17.96 14.21
N TYR A 44 -3.01 18.09 15.44
CA TYR A 44 -3.27 16.97 16.35
C TYR A 44 -4.74 16.55 16.41
N ASN A 45 -5.59 17.09 15.52
CA ASN A 45 -6.97 16.64 15.40
C ASN A 45 -7.01 15.14 15.03
N ALA A 46 -7.79 14.35 15.77
CA ALA A 46 -7.84 12.90 15.57
C ALA A 46 -8.40 12.51 14.20
N GLU A 47 -9.37 13.25 13.65
CA GLU A 47 -9.91 12.99 12.31
C GLU A 47 -8.85 13.27 11.24
N PHE A 48 -8.10 14.37 11.40
CA PHE A 48 -6.95 14.67 10.52
C PHE A 48 -5.87 13.58 10.59
N LEU A 49 -5.48 13.16 11.80
CA LEU A 49 -4.48 12.08 11.96
C LEU A 49 -4.97 10.75 11.37
N ASN A 50 -6.25 10.42 11.52
CA ASN A 50 -6.84 9.22 10.93
C ASN A 50 -6.84 9.28 9.39
N GLN A 51 -7.19 10.43 8.80
CA GLN A 51 -7.08 10.62 7.36
C GLN A 51 -5.64 10.45 6.88
N MET A 52 -4.66 11.04 7.59
CA MET A 52 -3.25 10.92 7.23
C MET A 52 -2.76 9.48 7.29
N ASN A 53 -3.12 8.73 8.34
CA ASN A 53 -2.78 7.32 8.46
C ASN A 53 -3.46 6.45 7.39
N ALA A 54 -4.71 6.78 7.03
CA ALA A 54 -5.46 6.03 6.03
C ALA A 54 -4.94 6.24 4.60
N MET A 55 -4.13 7.27 4.33
CA MET A 55 -3.54 7.50 3.00
C MET A 55 -2.71 6.32 2.51
N ASP A 56 -2.03 5.62 3.42
CA ASP A 56 -1.12 4.52 3.07
C ASP A 56 -1.85 3.39 2.32
N LEU A 57 -3.13 3.15 2.64
CA LEU A 57 -3.98 2.14 1.99
C LEU A 57 -4.21 2.39 0.49
N PHE A 58 -4.00 3.63 0.04
CA PHE A 58 -4.17 4.06 -1.36
C PHE A 58 -2.84 4.29 -2.08
N THR A 59 -1.74 3.87 -1.47
CA THR A 59 -0.41 3.95 -2.09
C THR A 59 -0.34 3.05 -3.32
N ASP A 60 0.27 3.56 -4.39
CA ASP A 60 0.62 2.76 -5.57
C ASP A 60 1.80 1.83 -5.25
N ASN A 61 1.48 0.78 -4.53
CA ASN A 61 2.42 -0.21 -4.04
C ASN A 61 3.03 -1.04 -5.19
N ASP A 62 2.38 -1.13 -6.36
CA ASP A 62 2.93 -1.83 -7.53
C ASP A 62 4.14 -1.10 -8.09
N THR A 63 3.99 0.19 -8.39
CA THR A 63 5.10 1.00 -8.92
C THR A 63 6.29 1.03 -7.96
N LEU A 64 6.03 1.16 -6.66
CA LEU A 64 7.08 1.21 -5.65
C LEU A 64 7.80 -0.14 -5.49
N PHE A 65 7.08 -1.26 -5.55
CA PHE A 65 7.69 -2.58 -5.48
C PHE A 65 8.45 -2.94 -6.75
N GLU A 66 7.94 -2.56 -7.92
CA GLU A 66 8.65 -2.76 -9.19
C GLU A 66 10.01 -2.04 -9.18
N ARG A 67 10.07 -0.82 -8.63
CA ARG A 67 11.33 -0.10 -8.41
C ARG A 67 12.32 -0.89 -7.54
N LEU A 68 11.85 -1.62 -6.53
CA LEU A 68 12.71 -2.52 -5.74
C LEU A 68 13.21 -3.69 -6.60
N VAL A 69 12.31 -4.33 -7.36
CA VAL A 69 12.62 -5.48 -8.23
C VAL A 69 13.71 -5.11 -9.23
N GLU A 70 13.63 -3.92 -9.81
CA GLU A 70 14.65 -3.36 -10.72
C GLU A 70 15.96 -3.07 -9.99
N ASN A 71 15.93 -2.28 -8.92
CA ASN A 71 17.13 -1.85 -8.19
C ASN A 71 17.92 -3.02 -7.60
N ALA A 72 17.22 -4.00 -7.04
CA ALA A 72 17.82 -5.19 -6.48
C ALA A 72 18.04 -6.29 -7.52
N ARG A 73 17.59 -6.11 -8.77
CA ARG A 73 17.70 -7.12 -9.84
C ARG A 73 17.13 -8.48 -9.43
N PHE A 74 15.98 -8.49 -8.76
CA PHE A 74 15.35 -9.73 -8.27
C PHE A 74 15.15 -10.77 -9.38
N ARG A 75 14.74 -10.32 -10.57
CA ARG A 75 14.55 -11.18 -11.74
C ARG A 75 15.83 -11.91 -12.16
N ASP A 76 16.99 -11.30 -11.94
CA ASP A 76 18.28 -11.90 -12.28
C ASP A 76 18.77 -12.84 -11.17
N MET A 77 18.50 -12.52 -9.89
CA MET A 77 18.93 -13.35 -8.75
C MET A 77 18.35 -14.77 -8.79
N GLY A 78 17.12 -14.95 -9.30
CA GLY A 78 16.49 -16.26 -9.39
C GLY A 78 17.08 -17.17 -10.48
N ARG A 79 17.63 -16.58 -11.56
CA ARG A 79 18.05 -17.33 -12.75
C ARG A 79 19.13 -18.39 -12.49
N PRO A 80 20.22 -18.12 -11.74
CA PRO A 80 21.22 -19.15 -11.42
C PRO A 80 20.66 -20.34 -10.63
N LEU A 81 19.53 -20.14 -9.93
CA LEU A 81 18.86 -21.17 -9.14
C LEU A 81 17.71 -21.84 -9.92
N GLY A 82 17.49 -21.49 -11.18
CA GLY A 82 16.35 -21.96 -11.97
C GLY A 82 15.01 -21.51 -11.37
N LEU A 83 14.96 -20.33 -10.77
CA LEU A 83 13.76 -19.76 -10.15
C LEU A 83 13.27 -18.52 -10.88
N GLU A 84 11.95 -18.37 -10.96
CA GLU A 84 11.27 -17.18 -11.48
C GLU A 84 10.19 -16.71 -10.51
N MET A 85 10.03 -15.38 -10.39
CA MET A 85 8.93 -14.80 -9.64
C MET A 85 7.63 -15.03 -10.41
N LYS A 86 6.62 -15.57 -9.73
CA LYS A 86 5.30 -15.71 -10.33
C LYS A 86 4.72 -14.34 -10.66
N THR A 87 4.18 -14.25 -11.88
CA THR A 87 3.36 -13.12 -12.27
C THR A 87 2.04 -13.13 -11.55
N GLU A 88 1.42 -14.28 -11.26
CA GLU A 88 0.25 -14.38 -10.38
C GLU A 88 0.49 -15.39 -9.27
N ASN A 89 0.25 -14.98 -8.03
CA ASN A 89 0.42 -15.87 -6.89
C ASN A 89 -0.74 -16.85 -6.81
N SER A 90 -0.44 -18.08 -6.38
CA SER A 90 -1.43 -19.14 -6.18
C SER A 90 -1.76 -19.41 -4.71
N ILE A 91 -0.89 -18.99 -3.77
CA ILE A 91 -1.06 -19.30 -2.34
C ILE A 91 -1.72 -18.14 -1.58
N VAL A 92 -1.14 -16.94 -1.69
CA VAL A 92 -1.67 -15.70 -1.11
C VAL A 92 -1.62 -14.63 -2.20
N ALA A 93 -2.65 -13.79 -2.31
CA ALA A 93 -2.65 -12.66 -3.22
C ALA A 93 -1.39 -11.81 -3.05
N LYS A 94 -0.94 -11.12 -4.11
CA LYS A 94 0.26 -10.29 -4.05
C LYS A 94 0.19 -9.24 -2.93
N TRP A 95 -0.99 -8.66 -2.77
CA TRP A 95 -1.32 -7.56 -1.88
C TRP A 95 -2.61 -7.90 -1.12
N PRO A 96 -2.56 -8.79 -0.13
CA PRO A 96 -3.77 -9.31 0.51
C PRO A 96 -4.54 -8.23 1.29
N MET A 97 -3.86 -7.19 1.74
CA MET A 97 -4.44 -6.08 2.51
C MET A 97 -4.83 -4.88 1.64
N ARG A 98 -4.65 -4.95 0.31
CA ARG A 98 -4.96 -3.84 -0.58
C ARG A 98 -6.47 -3.77 -0.83
N LEU A 99 -7.03 -2.57 -0.70
CA LEU A 99 -8.41 -2.30 -1.06
C LEU A 99 -8.62 -2.44 -2.58
N GLY A 100 -9.77 -2.98 -2.99
CA GLY A 100 -10.18 -2.98 -4.39
C GLY A 100 -10.40 -1.57 -4.95
N GLY A 101 -10.65 -1.45 -6.26
CA GLY A 101 -10.80 -0.14 -6.92
C GLY A 101 -12.01 0.70 -6.47
N ASN A 102 -13.05 0.07 -5.91
CA ASN A 102 -14.21 0.78 -5.33
C ASN A 102 -14.65 0.06 -4.05
N PRO A 103 -13.90 0.22 -2.95
CA PRO A 103 -14.18 -0.49 -1.72
C PRO A 103 -15.47 0.06 -1.08
N THR A 104 -16.17 -0.80 -0.35
CA THR A 104 -17.27 -0.41 0.53
C THR A 104 -16.74 0.25 1.81
N GLN A 105 -17.60 0.97 2.54
CA GLN A 105 -17.24 1.54 3.85
C GLN A 105 -16.73 0.46 4.81
N HIS A 106 -17.38 -0.70 4.82
CA HIS A 106 -17.02 -1.80 5.70
C HIS A 106 -15.65 -2.40 5.36
N GLU A 107 -15.33 -2.62 4.08
CA GLU A 107 -14.01 -3.10 3.67
C GLU A 107 -12.91 -2.11 4.02
N PHE A 108 -13.16 -0.81 3.79
CA PHE A 108 -12.25 0.25 4.20
C PHE A 108 -11.99 0.23 5.71
N GLU A 109 -13.05 0.19 6.52
CA GLU A 109 -12.94 0.18 7.99
C GLU A 109 -12.22 -1.06 8.50
N MET A 110 -12.51 -2.23 7.94
CA MET A 110 -11.78 -3.46 8.29
C MET A 110 -10.29 -3.34 8.01
N ALA A 111 -9.91 -2.85 6.82
CA ALA A 111 -8.50 -2.68 6.46
C ALA A 111 -7.83 -1.64 7.37
N PHE A 112 -8.44 -0.46 7.53
CA PHE A 112 -7.91 0.64 8.31
C PHE A 112 -7.74 0.28 9.79
N TRP A 113 -8.76 -0.29 10.42
CA TRP A 113 -8.69 -0.64 11.85
C TRP A 113 -7.89 -1.90 12.15
N SER A 114 -7.52 -2.69 11.13
CA SER A 114 -6.57 -3.80 11.30
C SER A 114 -5.14 -3.35 11.58
N GLY A 115 -4.82 -2.07 11.34
CA GLY A 115 -3.47 -1.52 11.49
C GLY A 115 -2.49 -1.87 10.36
N HIS A 116 -2.93 -2.62 9.36
CA HIS A 116 -2.15 -2.88 8.15
C HIS A 116 -2.17 -1.67 7.22
N THR A 117 -1.10 -1.49 6.46
CA THR A 117 -0.92 -0.34 5.56
C THR A 117 -1.17 -0.70 4.10
N GLY A 118 -1.43 -1.98 3.78
CA GLY A 118 -1.66 -2.44 2.41
C GLY A 118 -0.37 -2.65 1.60
N CYS A 119 0.79 -2.47 2.23
CA CYS A 119 2.11 -2.61 1.61
C CYS A 119 2.75 -3.99 1.83
N GLU A 120 2.06 -4.90 2.51
CA GLU A 120 2.52 -6.26 2.78
C GLU A 120 2.56 -7.05 1.46
N ARG A 121 3.76 -7.23 0.90
CA ARG A 121 3.95 -7.88 -0.40
C ARG A 121 4.36 -9.33 -0.25
N TYR A 122 3.55 -10.24 -0.77
CA TYR A 122 3.89 -11.67 -0.84
C TYR A 122 4.49 -12.03 -2.20
N VAL A 123 5.78 -12.28 -2.30
CA VAL A 123 6.40 -12.81 -3.53
C VAL A 123 6.40 -14.33 -3.52
N GLU A 124 5.81 -14.92 -4.55
CA GLU A 124 5.88 -16.36 -4.81
C GLU A 124 6.89 -16.65 -5.92
N TRP A 125 7.70 -17.68 -5.74
CA TRP A 125 8.68 -18.14 -6.73
C TRP A 125 8.29 -19.53 -7.20
N HIS A 126 8.59 -19.86 -8.45
CA HIS A 126 8.50 -21.22 -8.95
C HIS A 126 9.79 -21.62 -9.64
N ARG A 127 10.01 -22.92 -9.73
CA ARG A 127 11.09 -23.47 -10.54
C ARG A 127 10.73 -23.35 -12.02
N VAL A 128 11.68 -22.88 -12.80
CA VAL A 128 11.67 -22.94 -14.26
C VAL A 128 12.35 -24.26 -14.61
N VAL A 129 11.58 -25.19 -15.18
CA VAL A 129 12.06 -26.52 -15.58
C VAL A 129 12.83 -26.42 -16.88
#